data_AF-A0A966R7E7-F1
#
_entry.id   AF-A0A966R7E7-F1
#
_cell.length_a   1.000
_cell.length_b   1.000
_cell.length_c   1.000
_cell.angle_alpha   90.00
_cell.angle_beta   90.00
_cell.angle_gamma   90.00
#
_symmetry.space_group_name_H-M   'P 1'
#
loop_
_entity.id
_entity.type
_entity.pdbx_description
1 polymer ?
#
loop_
_entity_poly.entity_id
_entity_poly.type
_entity_poly.pdbx_seq_one_letter_code
_entity_poly.pdbx_strand_id
1 'polypeptide(L)'
;MGKLIGFKNKRVIVIADEMPELSESILEASASNLSLNPEFQFVGIGNPASRFDAFGILAKPKGGWQSISPLEEEWETERGVCIRFDGEKSPNVLTGKTIYPWIVTQAKLDEAKARFGENSLAYYRMFRGYWAPTGDEDNIYSETEIIAAGADGEAIWLEPPAKVAALDPAFTNGGDRTPIQFGEFGVSRDGIPTLMFTHRKLLQDNVHDKKRTRTEQIVQQFRDACEAEGVEPWHCAYDKSGAGGPFGDVVSMNWSPEVLGVQFGGKASDLAVSISDTTLSSERYTNRVSELWFGAKELIRTGQLKGVDRELAREMCARKYSTKKGSSIRMEVESKTDMKSRTGQSPDLADAAMILIELCRQRFGFGGMTVTMKRQETSVQVKRKVAFGRLKKANSGKSLRFSKFSI
;
A
#
# COMPACT_ATOMS: atom_id res chain seq x y z
N MET A 1 -21.53 1.72 18.05
CA MET A 1 -20.68 2.87 18.45
C MET A 1 -21.40 3.96 19.23
N GLY A 2 -22.63 4.35 18.90
CA GLY A 2 -23.30 5.50 19.55
C GLY A 2 -23.50 5.45 21.08
N LYS A 3 -23.33 4.29 21.74
CA LYS A 3 -23.41 4.16 23.21
C LYS A 3 -22.07 4.38 23.95
N LEU A 4 -20.93 4.35 23.24
CA LEU A 4 -19.61 4.57 23.83
C LEU A 4 -19.25 6.06 23.89
N ILE A 5 -19.73 6.83 22.93
CA ILE A 5 -19.49 8.27 22.82
C ILE A 5 -20.26 8.99 23.94
N GLY A 6 -19.55 9.77 24.76
CA GLY A 6 -20.11 10.55 25.86
C GLY A 6 -20.06 9.88 27.23
N PHE A 7 -19.45 8.69 27.35
CA PHE A 7 -19.24 8.05 28.65
C PHE A 7 -18.24 8.86 29.50
N LYS A 8 -18.71 9.36 30.65
CA LYS A 8 -17.92 10.17 31.59
C LYS A 8 -17.69 9.45 32.90
N ASN A 9 -16.43 9.18 33.24
CA ASN A 9 -16.02 8.58 34.50
C ASN A 9 -14.58 8.99 34.85
N LYS A 10 -14.18 8.90 36.12
CA LYS A 10 -12.81 9.23 36.52
C LYS A 10 -11.79 8.31 35.85
N ARG A 11 -12.10 7.02 35.77
CA ARG A 11 -11.26 5.96 35.18
C ARG A 11 -12.03 5.22 34.11
N VAL A 12 -11.50 5.19 32.90
CA VAL A 12 -12.09 4.50 31.76
C VAL A 12 -11.02 3.65 31.10
N ILE A 13 -11.25 2.34 31.07
CA ILE A 13 -10.41 1.40 30.32
C ILE A 13 -11.29 0.76 29.25
N VAL A 14 -10.87 0.88 28.00
CA VAL A 14 -11.50 0.19 26.87
C VAL A 14 -10.58 -0.92 26.44
N ILE A 15 -11.11 -2.15 26.44
CA ILE A 15 -10.42 -3.34 25.93
C ILE A 15 -11.15 -3.77 24.67
N ALA A 16 -10.44 -3.73 23.55
CA ALA A 16 -10.94 -4.11 22.24
C ALA A 16 -10.25 -5.42 21.83
N ASP A 17 -10.97 -6.53 22.00
CA ASP A 17 -10.52 -7.85 21.58
C ASP A 17 -10.83 -8.10 20.10
N GLU A 18 -10.05 -8.97 19.45
CA GLU A 18 -10.09 -9.22 18.00
C GLU A 18 -10.06 -7.95 17.15
N MET A 19 -9.20 -7.00 17.55
CA MET A 19 -9.12 -5.68 16.95
C MET A 19 -8.90 -5.63 15.42
N PRO A 20 -8.17 -6.56 14.77
CA PRO A 20 -8.08 -6.60 13.31
C PRO A 20 -9.44 -6.70 12.59
N GLU A 21 -10.46 -7.26 13.26
CA GLU A 21 -11.81 -7.43 12.72
C GLU A 21 -12.75 -6.26 13.10
N LEU A 22 -12.27 -5.33 13.94
CA LEU A 22 -13.04 -4.18 14.39
C LEU A 22 -12.86 -2.97 13.45
N SER A 23 -13.93 -2.19 13.34
CA SER A 23 -13.91 -0.92 12.61
C SER A 23 -12.96 0.08 13.27
N GLU A 24 -12.19 0.79 12.45
CA GLU A 24 -11.33 1.90 12.89
C GLU A 24 -12.06 3.01 13.65
N SER A 25 -13.38 3.14 13.46
CA SER A 25 -14.20 4.08 14.23
C SER A 25 -14.05 3.92 15.75
N ILE A 26 -13.60 2.75 16.23
CA ILE A 26 -13.30 2.53 17.65
C ILE A 26 -12.11 3.38 18.10
N LEU A 27 -11.07 3.48 17.27
CA LEU A 27 -9.88 4.29 17.54
C LEU A 27 -10.22 5.78 17.55
N GLU A 28 -11.04 6.23 16.61
CA GLU A 28 -11.46 7.62 16.53
C GLU A 28 -12.33 8.01 17.73
N ALA A 29 -13.32 7.18 18.07
CA ALA A 29 -14.17 7.40 19.24
C ALA A 29 -13.36 7.41 20.54
N SER A 30 -12.39 6.50 20.67
CA SER A 30 -11.49 6.44 21.81
C SER A 30 -10.56 7.66 21.91
N ALA A 31 -9.93 8.05 20.79
CA ALA A 31 -8.96 9.15 20.76
C ALA A 31 -9.59 10.54 20.88
N SER A 32 -10.82 10.73 20.38
CA SER A 32 -11.48 12.05 20.37
C SER A 32 -12.41 12.30 21.56
N ASN A 33 -13.10 11.27 22.05
CA ASN A 33 -14.17 11.44 23.03
C ASN A 33 -13.80 10.84 24.39
N LEU A 34 -13.41 9.57 24.42
CA LEU A 34 -13.14 8.86 25.68
C LEU A 34 -11.84 9.31 26.34
N SER A 35 -10.88 9.78 25.54
CA SER A 35 -9.63 10.40 26.00
C SER A 35 -9.82 11.67 26.83
N LEU A 36 -11.01 12.29 26.79
CA LEU A 36 -11.35 13.46 27.62
C LEU A 36 -11.61 13.09 29.09
N ASN A 37 -11.69 11.80 29.42
CA ASN A 37 -11.78 11.35 30.80
C ASN A 37 -10.42 11.51 31.52
N PRO A 38 -10.40 11.82 32.83
CA PRO A 38 -9.15 12.11 33.55
C PRO A 38 -8.10 11.00 33.49
N GLU A 39 -8.53 9.73 33.59
CA GLU A 39 -7.67 8.56 33.46
C GLU A 39 -8.29 7.64 32.38
N PHE A 40 -7.74 7.70 31.16
CA PHE A 40 -8.18 6.88 30.04
C PHE A 40 -7.08 5.93 29.58
N GLN A 41 -7.44 4.65 29.37
CA GLN A 41 -6.57 3.65 28.75
C GLN A 41 -7.33 2.90 27.66
N PHE A 42 -6.69 2.75 26.50
CA PHE A 42 -7.17 1.88 25.44
C PHE A 42 -6.22 0.70 25.29
N VAL A 43 -6.76 -0.52 25.26
CA VAL A 43 -6.02 -1.77 25.07
C VAL A 43 -6.61 -2.49 23.87
N GLY A 44 -5.84 -2.54 22.78
CA GLY A 44 -6.18 -3.35 21.61
C GLY A 44 -5.51 -4.72 21.70
N ILE A 45 -6.27 -5.78 21.46
CA ILE A 45 -5.79 -7.17 21.48
C ILE A 45 -6.18 -7.80 20.14
N GLY A 46 -5.28 -8.58 19.54
CA GLY A 46 -5.59 -9.34 18.34
C GLY A 46 -4.37 -9.94 17.67
N ASN A 47 -4.62 -10.86 16.73
CA ASN A 47 -3.57 -11.47 15.93
C ASN A 47 -3.31 -10.63 14.67
N PRO A 48 -2.08 -10.11 14.45
CA PRO A 48 -1.76 -9.23 13.32
C PRO A 48 -2.22 -9.75 11.96
N ALA A 49 -3.09 -8.99 11.28
CA ALA A 49 -3.58 -9.32 9.95
C ALA A 49 -3.02 -8.36 8.90
N SER A 50 -3.37 -7.07 9.01
CA SER A 50 -2.96 -6.01 8.09
C SER A 50 -2.29 -4.86 8.85
N ARG A 51 -1.29 -4.21 8.24
CA ARG A 51 -0.69 -2.99 8.79
C ARG A 51 -1.62 -1.78 8.64
N PHE A 52 -2.67 -1.92 7.83
CA PHE A 52 -3.65 -0.89 7.50
C PHE A 52 -4.98 -1.07 8.23
N ASP A 53 -5.23 -2.20 8.90
CA ASP A 53 -6.41 -2.36 9.75
C ASP A 53 -6.29 -1.57 11.06
N ALA A 54 -7.37 -1.54 11.86
CA ALA A 54 -7.40 -0.80 13.13
C ALA A 54 -6.28 -1.23 14.09
N PHE A 55 -5.95 -2.52 14.13
CA PHE A 55 -4.89 -3.02 15.00
C PHE A 55 -3.50 -2.61 14.50
N GLY A 56 -3.26 -2.70 13.18
CA GLY A 56 -2.05 -2.20 12.54
C GLY A 56 -1.83 -0.71 12.81
N ILE A 57 -2.87 0.12 12.70
CA ILE A 57 -2.78 1.56 12.98
C ILE A 57 -2.40 1.81 14.44
N LEU A 58 -3.04 1.11 15.39
CA LEU A 58 -2.73 1.25 16.81
C LEU A 58 -1.29 0.82 17.14
N ALA A 59 -0.84 -0.26 16.50
CA ALA A 59 0.47 -0.86 16.70
C ALA A 59 1.58 -0.21 15.87
N LYS A 60 1.29 0.78 15.03
CA LYS A 60 2.27 1.40 14.13
C LYS A 60 3.47 1.97 14.92
N PRO A 61 4.71 1.50 14.68
CA PRO A 61 5.88 1.99 15.40
C PRO A 61 6.11 3.47 15.14
N LYS A 62 6.61 4.19 16.15
CA LYS A 62 6.96 5.62 16.02
C LYS A 62 8.02 5.89 14.95
N GLY A 63 8.91 4.93 14.71
CA GLY A 63 9.91 4.95 13.63
C GLY A 63 9.42 4.40 12.29
N GLY A 64 8.13 4.06 12.18
CA GLY A 64 7.55 3.36 11.03
C GLY A 64 7.79 1.85 11.04
N TRP A 65 7.09 1.11 10.19
CA TRP A 65 7.16 -0.37 10.16
C TRP A 65 8.55 -0.93 9.82
N GLN A 66 9.40 -0.14 9.16
CA GLN A 66 10.78 -0.52 8.85
C GLN A 66 11.73 -0.42 10.05
N SER A 67 11.29 0.19 11.17
CA SER A 67 12.13 0.33 12.37
C SER A 67 12.10 -0.89 13.29
N ILE A 68 11.28 -1.90 12.99
CA ILE A 68 11.13 -3.11 13.80
C ILE A 68 11.31 -4.37 12.95
N SER A 69 11.69 -5.46 13.60
CA SER A 69 11.84 -6.78 12.98
C SER A 69 11.03 -7.84 13.72
N PRO A 70 10.85 -9.06 13.16
CA PRO A 70 10.23 -10.18 13.87
C PRO A 70 10.95 -10.64 15.14
N LEU A 71 12.12 -10.06 15.47
CA LEU A 71 12.85 -10.33 16.70
C LEU A 71 12.33 -9.51 17.88
N GLU A 72 11.70 -8.37 17.59
CA GLU A 72 11.31 -7.40 18.61
C GLU A 72 10.04 -7.85 19.33
N GLU A 73 10.01 -7.73 20.65
CA GLU A 73 8.87 -8.14 21.49
C GLU A 73 8.08 -6.93 22.02
N GLU A 74 8.65 -5.73 21.92
CA GLU A 74 8.03 -4.51 22.40
C GLU A 74 8.54 -3.33 21.57
N TRP A 75 7.66 -2.36 21.27
CA TRP A 75 8.06 -1.10 20.65
C TRP A 75 7.13 0.06 21.01
N GLU A 76 7.67 1.29 20.97
CA GLU A 76 6.88 2.52 21.03
C GLU A 76 6.07 2.69 19.74
N THR A 77 4.77 2.92 19.88
CA THR A 77 3.88 3.26 18.77
C THR A 77 3.67 4.77 18.69
N GLU A 78 2.98 5.24 17.64
CA GLU A 78 2.57 6.64 17.56
C GLU A 78 1.62 7.06 18.70
N ARG A 79 0.95 6.09 19.37
CA ARG A 79 -0.12 6.34 20.34
C ARG A 79 0.06 5.63 21.70
N GLY A 80 1.16 4.91 21.90
CA GLY A 80 1.39 4.12 23.10
C GLY A 80 2.55 3.13 22.95
N VAL A 81 2.36 1.91 23.46
CA VAL A 81 3.34 0.81 23.40
C VAL A 81 2.64 -0.42 22.86
N CYS A 82 3.30 -1.16 21.96
CA CYS A 82 2.87 -2.47 21.51
C CYS A 82 3.73 -3.53 22.20
N ILE A 83 3.07 -4.55 22.77
CA ILE A 83 3.71 -5.72 23.35
C ILE A 83 3.30 -6.92 22.50
N ARG A 84 4.28 -7.67 22.01
CA ARG A 84 4.08 -8.84 21.17
C ARG A 84 4.36 -10.12 21.95
N PHE A 85 3.44 -11.07 21.81
CA PHE A 85 3.63 -12.43 22.31
C PHE A 85 3.96 -13.37 21.16
N ASP A 86 5.22 -13.80 21.08
CA ASP A 86 5.67 -14.80 20.10
C ASP A 86 5.42 -16.22 20.62
N GLY A 87 4.63 -17.00 19.89
CA GLY A 87 4.34 -18.41 20.21
C GLY A 87 5.58 -19.30 20.17
N GLU A 88 6.64 -18.95 19.43
CA GLU A 88 7.93 -19.66 19.48
C GLU A 88 8.69 -19.41 20.79
N LYS A 89 8.34 -18.35 21.52
CA LYS A 89 8.89 -18.03 22.84
C LYS A 89 7.93 -18.39 23.97
N SER A 90 6.90 -19.19 23.69
CA SER A 90 5.98 -19.61 24.73
C SER A 90 6.72 -20.42 25.81
N PRO A 91 6.29 -20.36 27.09
CA PRO A 91 6.92 -21.14 28.14
C PRO A 91 6.90 -22.66 27.87
N ASN A 92 5.87 -23.16 27.18
CA ASN A 92 5.80 -24.58 26.82
C ASN A 92 6.86 -24.98 25.77
N VAL A 93 7.17 -24.07 24.85
CA VAL A 93 8.17 -24.26 23.81
C VAL A 93 9.57 -24.16 24.41
N LEU A 94 9.84 -23.09 25.17
CA LEU A 94 11.14 -22.87 25.81
C LEU A 94 11.54 -24.00 26.76
N THR A 95 10.57 -24.63 27.43
CA THR A 95 10.82 -25.75 28.35
C THR A 95 10.71 -27.14 27.69
N GLY A 96 10.23 -27.21 26.45
CA GLY A 96 9.92 -28.47 25.76
C GLY A 96 8.82 -29.31 26.44
N LYS A 97 8.07 -28.74 27.38
CA LYS A 97 7.04 -29.43 28.18
C LYS A 97 5.78 -28.58 28.22
N THR A 98 4.61 -29.22 28.19
CA THR A 98 3.34 -28.51 28.40
C THR A 98 3.17 -28.20 29.89
N ILE A 99 3.69 -27.04 30.32
CA ILE A 99 3.58 -26.53 31.69
C ILE A 99 2.30 -25.69 31.89
N TYR A 100 1.87 -24.98 30.85
CA TYR A 100 0.62 -24.22 30.85
C TYR A 100 -0.33 -24.78 29.78
N PRO A 101 -1.49 -25.31 30.18
CA PRO A 101 -2.51 -25.75 29.23
C PRO A 101 -2.90 -24.63 28.26
N TRP A 102 -3.28 -25.00 27.04
CA TRP A 102 -3.82 -24.12 25.99
C TRP A 102 -2.84 -23.14 25.31
N ILE A 103 -1.69 -22.83 25.92
CA ILE A 103 -0.62 -22.05 25.29
C ILE A 103 0.12 -22.89 24.23
N VAL A 104 0.61 -22.24 23.18
CA VAL A 104 1.37 -22.84 22.06
C VAL A 104 2.43 -23.82 22.56
N THR A 105 2.48 -25.03 22.00
CA THR A 105 3.48 -26.07 22.32
C THR A 105 4.39 -26.31 21.11
N GLN A 106 5.54 -26.98 21.32
CA GLN A 106 6.43 -27.35 20.21
C GLN A 106 5.71 -28.18 19.15
N ALA A 107 4.92 -29.18 19.57
CA ALA A 107 4.15 -30.01 18.64
C ALA A 107 3.17 -29.20 17.77
N LYS A 108 2.52 -28.17 18.34
CA LYS A 108 1.64 -27.28 17.57
C LYS A 108 2.43 -26.40 16.59
N LEU A 109 3.62 -25.94 16.96
CA LEU A 109 4.48 -25.20 16.04
C LEU A 109 4.93 -26.07 14.87
N ASP A 110 5.34 -27.31 15.15
CA ASP A 110 5.81 -28.24 14.12
C ASP A 110 4.67 -28.59 13.14
N GLU A 111 3.47 -28.86 13.67
CA GLU A 111 2.26 -29.07 12.85
C GLU A 111 1.94 -27.84 12.00
N ALA A 112 2.01 -26.64 12.59
CA ALA A 112 1.74 -25.40 11.87
C ALA A 112 2.79 -25.11 10.79
N LYS A 113 4.08 -25.35 11.07
CA LYS A 113 5.17 -25.22 10.08
C LYS A 113 4.98 -26.20 8.94
N ALA A 114 4.59 -27.45 9.22
CA ALA A 114 4.29 -28.45 8.20
C ALA A 114 3.05 -28.10 7.37
N ARG A 115 2.01 -27.54 8.00
CA ARG A 115 0.73 -27.22 7.34
C ARG A 115 0.77 -25.93 6.53
N PHE A 116 1.34 -24.86 7.10
CA PHE A 116 1.29 -23.52 6.52
C PHE A 116 2.62 -23.09 5.89
N GLY A 117 3.75 -23.67 6.30
CA GLY A 117 5.08 -23.18 5.99
C GLY A 117 5.54 -22.10 6.98
N GLU A 118 6.81 -22.17 7.39
CA GLU A 118 7.41 -21.32 8.42
C GLU A 118 7.45 -19.82 8.05
N ASN A 119 7.41 -19.50 6.75
CA ASN A 119 7.41 -18.11 6.25
C ASN A 119 6.04 -17.63 5.75
N SER A 120 4.96 -18.34 6.08
CA SER A 120 3.62 -17.98 5.60
C SER A 120 2.94 -16.89 6.43
N LEU A 121 2.03 -16.14 5.80
CA LEU A 121 1.16 -15.18 6.49
C LEU A 121 0.40 -15.81 7.66
N ALA A 122 -0.15 -17.01 7.46
CA ALA A 122 -0.91 -17.72 8.48
C ALA A 122 -0.04 -18.08 9.68
N TYR A 123 1.20 -18.52 9.44
CA TYR A 123 2.14 -18.83 10.52
C TYR A 123 2.53 -17.57 11.31
N TYR A 124 2.84 -16.48 10.60
CA TYR A 124 3.19 -15.21 11.23
C TYR A 124 2.04 -14.61 12.06
N ARG A 125 0.81 -14.63 11.52
CA ARG A 125 -0.40 -14.15 12.21
C ARG A 125 -0.73 -14.98 13.45
N MET A 126 -0.77 -16.31 13.30
CA MET A 126 -1.33 -17.20 14.33
C MET A 126 -0.31 -17.68 15.36
N PHE A 127 0.99 -17.74 15.00
CA PHE A 127 2.02 -18.31 15.87
C PHE A 127 3.12 -17.32 16.23
N ARG A 128 3.58 -16.47 15.30
CA ARG A 128 4.60 -15.45 15.64
C ARG A 128 4.00 -14.18 16.25
N GLY A 129 2.71 -13.95 16.09
CA GLY A 129 2.04 -12.72 16.52
C GLY A 129 2.65 -11.48 15.87
N TYR A 130 3.05 -11.56 14.59
CA TYR A 130 3.74 -10.49 13.88
C TYR A 130 3.20 -10.32 12.46
N TRP A 131 3.18 -9.09 11.94
CA TRP A 131 2.85 -8.83 10.53
C TRP A 131 3.92 -9.44 9.63
N ALA A 132 3.56 -10.41 8.80
CA ALA A 132 4.55 -11.11 8.00
C ALA A 132 5.42 -10.13 7.18
N PRO A 133 6.74 -10.39 7.08
CA PRO A 133 7.63 -9.59 6.25
C PRO A 133 7.31 -9.81 4.75
N THR A 134 6.78 -10.98 4.39
CA THR A 134 6.37 -11.36 3.04
C THR A 134 4.85 -11.31 2.90
N GLY A 135 4.36 -10.88 1.73
CA GLY A 135 2.92 -10.92 1.41
C GLY A 135 2.43 -12.33 1.08
N ASP A 136 1.13 -12.46 0.81
CA ASP A 136 0.53 -13.69 0.27
C ASP A 136 1.16 -13.99 -1.09
N GLU A 137 1.61 -15.22 -1.33
CA GLU A 137 2.28 -15.59 -2.59
C GLU A 137 1.35 -15.45 -3.80
N ASP A 138 0.04 -15.55 -3.55
CA ASP A 138 -1.01 -15.41 -4.56
C ASP A 138 -1.46 -13.97 -4.78
N ASN A 139 -1.01 -12.99 -4.00
CA ASN A 139 -1.39 -11.59 -4.19
C ASN A 139 -0.45 -10.88 -5.16
N ILE A 140 -0.99 -9.97 -5.97
CA ILE A 140 -0.17 -9.21 -6.94
C ILE A 140 0.78 -8.26 -6.21
N TYR A 141 0.25 -7.58 -5.18
CA TYR A 141 0.95 -6.61 -4.36
C TYR A 141 0.89 -6.99 -2.89
N SER A 142 1.87 -6.52 -2.12
CA SER A 142 1.84 -6.61 -0.67
C SER A 142 1.99 -5.24 -0.03
N GLU A 143 1.40 -5.08 1.16
CA GLU A 143 1.55 -3.85 1.94
C GLU A 143 3.03 -3.59 2.26
N THR A 144 3.79 -4.65 2.53
CA THR A 144 5.23 -4.56 2.74
C THR A 144 5.94 -3.96 1.52
N GLU A 145 5.59 -4.39 0.31
CA GLU A 145 6.19 -3.87 -0.93
C GLU A 145 5.86 -2.38 -1.13
N ILE A 146 4.60 -1.99 -0.92
CA ILE A 146 4.14 -0.60 -1.03
C ILE A 146 4.91 0.30 -0.04
N ILE A 147 4.97 -0.12 1.23
CA ILE A 147 5.64 0.65 2.30
C ILE A 147 7.15 0.67 2.11
N ALA A 148 7.77 -0.46 1.75
CA ALA A 148 9.22 -0.54 1.54
C ALA A 148 9.69 0.33 0.36
N ALA A 149 8.85 0.48 -0.67
CA ALA A 149 9.06 1.41 -1.77
C ALA A 149 8.76 2.88 -1.42
N GLY A 150 8.14 3.13 -0.27
CA GLY A 150 7.61 4.43 0.13
C GLY A 150 6.53 4.94 -0.82
N ALA A 151 5.76 4.04 -1.45
CA ALA A 151 4.70 4.38 -2.38
C ALA A 151 3.45 4.95 -1.67
N ASP A 152 3.34 4.74 -0.36
CA ASP A 152 2.35 5.33 0.54
C ASP A 152 2.67 6.80 0.92
N GLY A 153 3.87 7.27 0.61
CA GLY A 153 4.30 8.66 0.85
C GLY A 153 3.97 9.61 -0.32
N GLU A 154 4.17 10.91 -0.08
CA GLU A 154 4.02 11.95 -1.09
C GLU A 154 5.29 12.13 -1.94
N ALA A 155 5.10 12.56 -3.19
CA ALA A 155 6.19 13.00 -4.05
C ALA A 155 6.57 14.44 -3.71
N ILE A 156 7.87 14.72 -3.66
CA ILE A 156 8.36 16.11 -3.65
C ILE A 156 8.80 16.45 -5.06
N TRP A 157 8.14 17.42 -5.67
CA TRP A 157 8.35 17.76 -7.08
C TRP A 157 9.55 18.68 -7.31
N LEU A 158 10.25 18.47 -8.43
CA LEU A 158 11.29 19.37 -8.91
C LEU A 158 10.68 20.60 -9.60
N GLU A 159 9.65 20.36 -10.40
CA GLU A 159 8.86 21.36 -11.14
C GLU A 159 7.37 21.07 -10.93
N PRO A 160 6.47 22.06 -11.13
CA PRO A 160 5.03 21.82 -11.03
C PRO A 160 4.60 20.62 -11.91
N PRO A 161 3.97 19.59 -11.33
CA PRO A 161 3.57 18.40 -12.08
C PRO A 161 2.35 18.68 -12.97
N ALA A 162 2.18 17.86 -14.01
CA ALA A 162 0.94 17.82 -14.78
C ALA A 162 -0.15 17.11 -13.97
N LYS A 163 -1.33 17.72 -13.88
CA LYS A 163 -2.50 17.05 -13.30
C LYS A 163 -3.08 16.05 -14.30
N VAL A 164 -3.46 14.87 -13.82
CA VAL A 164 -4.01 13.76 -14.61
C VAL A 164 -5.22 13.14 -13.90
N ALA A 165 -6.14 12.55 -14.68
CA ALA A 165 -7.34 11.91 -14.13
C ALA A 165 -7.74 10.65 -14.90
N ALA A 166 -8.30 9.66 -14.19
CA ALA A 166 -8.81 8.44 -14.79
C ALA A 166 -10.16 8.03 -14.18
N LEU A 167 -11.09 7.63 -15.03
CA LEU A 167 -12.42 7.15 -14.64
C LEU A 167 -12.55 5.64 -14.85
N ASP A 168 -12.98 4.90 -13.81
CA ASP A 168 -13.51 3.54 -13.97
C ASP A 168 -15.05 3.59 -13.97
N PRO A 169 -15.73 3.62 -15.14
CA PRO A 169 -17.19 3.65 -15.21
C PRO A 169 -17.82 2.31 -14.83
N ALA A 170 -18.66 2.30 -13.78
CA ALA A 170 -19.55 1.16 -13.55
C ALA A 170 -20.72 1.19 -14.53
N PHE A 171 -21.07 0.08 -15.18
CA PHE A 171 -22.16 0.02 -16.16
C PHE A 171 -23.50 -0.53 -15.61
N THR A 172 -23.56 -0.92 -14.34
CA THR A 172 -24.76 -1.49 -13.69
C THR A 172 -25.28 -0.59 -12.56
N ASN A 173 -26.61 -0.56 -12.38
CA ASN A 173 -27.24 0.21 -11.30
C ASN A 173 -26.97 -0.45 -9.93
N GLY A 174 -26.43 0.33 -8.98
CA GLY A 174 -26.26 -0.10 -7.57
C GLY A 174 -25.25 -1.21 -7.33
N GLY A 175 -24.38 -1.51 -8.32
CA GLY A 175 -23.45 -2.63 -8.25
C GLY A 175 -22.03 -2.25 -7.81
N ASP A 176 -21.32 -1.51 -8.66
CA ASP A 176 -19.89 -1.14 -8.51
C ASP A 176 -19.73 0.37 -8.40
N ARG A 177 -18.64 0.83 -7.79
CA ARG A 177 -18.35 2.27 -7.68
C ARG A 177 -17.92 2.81 -9.04
N THR A 178 -18.15 4.10 -9.28
CA THR A 178 -17.62 4.83 -10.44
C THR A 178 -16.62 5.89 -9.99
N PRO A 179 -15.39 5.50 -9.62
CA PRO A 179 -14.38 6.43 -9.13
C PRO A 179 -13.68 7.17 -10.26
N ILE A 180 -13.46 8.47 -10.05
CA ILE A 180 -12.36 9.20 -10.66
C ILE A 180 -11.17 9.10 -9.72
N GLN A 181 -10.03 8.63 -10.22
CA GLN A 181 -8.73 8.77 -9.57
C GLN A 181 -8.02 9.98 -10.17
N PHE A 182 -7.72 10.99 -9.33
CA PHE A 182 -6.85 12.10 -9.70
C PHE A 182 -5.40 11.81 -9.32
N GLY A 183 -4.47 12.42 -10.05
CA GLY A 183 -3.06 12.34 -9.74
C GLY A 183 -2.25 13.48 -10.34
N GLU A 184 -0.98 13.44 -10.02
CA GLU A 184 0.03 14.37 -10.49
C GLU A 184 1.19 13.58 -11.10
N PHE A 185 1.58 13.94 -12.32
CA PHE A 185 2.67 13.32 -13.04
C PHE A 185 3.78 14.34 -13.31
N GLY A 186 5.00 14.01 -12.94
CA GLY A 186 6.14 14.92 -13.13
C GLY A 186 7.46 14.28 -12.74
N VAL A 187 8.49 15.12 -12.57
CA VAL A 187 9.81 14.69 -12.11
C VAL A 187 9.93 15.02 -10.63
N SER A 188 10.19 14.00 -9.81
CA SER A 188 10.46 14.19 -8.38
C SER A 188 11.83 14.85 -8.15
N ARG A 189 12.10 15.34 -6.93
CA ARG A 189 13.40 15.88 -6.53
C ARG A 189 14.56 14.90 -6.67
N ASP A 190 14.25 13.61 -6.70
CA ASP A 190 15.24 12.56 -6.95
C ASP A 190 15.60 12.43 -8.45
N GLY A 191 14.97 13.24 -9.31
CA GLY A 191 15.21 13.25 -10.76
C GLY A 191 14.50 12.11 -11.49
N ILE A 192 13.49 11.50 -10.87
CA ILE A 192 12.82 10.30 -11.39
C ILE A 192 11.39 10.68 -11.82
N PRO A 193 10.93 10.29 -13.03
CA PRO A 193 9.53 10.38 -13.42
C PRO A 193 8.65 9.65 -12.40
N THR A 194 7.68 10.37 -11.83
CA THR A 194 6.86 9.90 -10.72
C THR A 194 5.39 10.21 -11.01
N LEU A 195 4.52 9.24 -10.76
CA LEU A 195 3.07 9.42 -10.69
C LEU A 195 2.66 9.37 -9.21
N MET A 196 2.03 10.43 -8.73
CA MET A 196 1.43 10.49 -7.40
C MET A 196 -0.09 10.45 -7.51
N PHE A 197 -0.73 9.47 -6.89
CA PHE A 197 -2.18 9.49 -6.69
C PHE A 197 -2.52 10.53 -5.63
N THR A 198 -3.47 11.44 -5.90
CA THR A 198 -3.79 12.54 -4.97
C THR A 198 -5.09 12.27 -4.21
N HIS A 199 -6.22 12.33 -4.89
CA HIS A 199 -7.53 12.12 -4.28
C HIS A 199 -8.50 11.46 -5.26
N ARG A 200 -9.68 11.11 -4.77
CA ARG A 200 -10.72 10.42 -5.56
C ARG A 200 -12.06 11.12 -5.43
N LYS A 201 -12.89 10.98 -6.46
CA LYS A 201 -14.29 11.40 -6.45
C LYS A 201 -15.17 10.26 -6.95
N LEU A 202 -16.13 9.84 -6.13
CA LEU A 202 -17.12 8.84 -6.55
C LEU A 202 -18.27 9.53 -7.27
N LEU A 203 -18.53 9.14 -8.51
CA LEU A 203 -19.65 9.62 -9.28
C LEU A 203 -20.89 8.79 -9.01
N GLN A 204 -22.06 9.44 -9.02
CA GLN A 204 -23.35 8.80 -8.80
C GLN A 204 -24.36 9.35 -9.78
N ASP A 205 -25.15 8.48 -10.40
CA ASP A 205 -26.26 8.89 -11.23
C ASP A 205 -27.52 9.13 -10.40
N ASN A 206 -28.37 10.03 -10.89
CA ASN A 206 -29.67 10.31 -10.30
C ASN A 206 -30.76 9.61 -11.12
N VAL A 207 -31.32 8.55 -10.56
CA VAL A 207 -32.41 7.76 -11.17
C VAL A 207 -33.69 8.57 -11.41
N HIS A 208 -33.85 9.73 -10.77
CA HIS A 208 -34.99 10.62 -10.98
C HIS A 208 -34.76 11.62 -12.12
N ASP A 209 -33.52 11.79 -12.61
CA ASP A 209 -33.27 12.59 -13.81
C ASP A 209 -33.69 11.78 -15.04
N LYS A 210 -34.89 12.09 -15.55
CA LYS A 210 -35.45 11.49 -16.77
C LYS A 210 -35.03 12.20 -18.05
N LYS A 211 -34.26 13.30 -17.96
CA LYS A 211 -33.84 14.10 -19.12
C LYS A 211 -32.52 13.63 -19.70
N ARG A 212 -31.64 13.09 -18.86
CA ARG A 212 -30.31 12.60 -19.24
C ARG A 212 -30.19 11.12 -18.91
N THR A 213 -29.65 10.37 -19.85
CA THR A 213 -29.20 9.00 -19.62
C THR A 213 -28.12 8.96 -18.53
N ARG A 214 -27.97 7.80 -17.88
CA ARG A 214 -26.92 7.58 -16.89
C ARG A 214 -25.52 7.92 -17.44
N THR A 215 -25.23 7.48 -18.66
CA THR A 215 -23.96 7.78 -19.34
C THR A 215 -23.73 9.28 -19.46
N GLU A 216 -24.73 10.05 -19.93
CA GLU A 216 -24.60 11.51 -20.04
C GLU A 216 -24.37 12.17 -18.68
N GLN A 217 -25.05 11.70 -17.63
CA GLN A 217 -24.85 12.22 -16.27
C GLN A 217 -23.44 11.96 -15.74
N ILE A 218 -22.90 10.76 -15.96
CA ILE A 218 -21.55 10.39 -15.51
C ILE A 218 -20.48 11.12 -16.33
N VAL A 219 -20.63 11.24 -17.65
CA VAL A 219 -19.71 11.99 -18.52
C VAL A 219 -19.67 13.47 -18.12
N GLN A 220 -20.84 14.08 -17.86
CA GLN A 220 -20.89 15.45 -17.39
C GLN A 220 -20.19 15.61 -16.03
N GLN A 221 -20.46 14.73 -15.07
CA GLN A 221 -19.80 14.78 -13.76
C GLN A 221 -18.28 14.59 -13.85
N PHE A 222 -17.81 13.74 -14.76
CA PHE A 222 -16.39 13.53 -15.01
C PHE A 222 -15.73 14.79 -15.58
N ARG A 223 -16.32 15.35 -16.63
CA ARG A 223 -15.91 16.63 -17.22
C ARG A 223 -15.84 17.74 -16.18
N ASP A 224 -16.94 17.98 -15.46
CA ASP A 224 -17.05 19.08 -14.49
C ASP A 224 -16.01 18.91 -13.36
N ALA A 225 -15.73 17.68 -12.94
CA ALA A 225 -14.71 17.39 -11.94
C ALA A 225 -13.29 17.67 -12.46
N CYS A 226 -12.98 17.28 -13.71
CA CYS A 226 -11.69 17.55 -14.33
C CYS A 226 -11.48 19.04 -14.61
N GLU A 227 -12.48 19.76 -15.10
CA GLU A 227 -12.41 21.22 -15.32
C GLU A 227 -12.19 21.96 -14.01
N ALA A 228 -12.88 21.57 -12.92
CA ALA A 228 -12.68 22.17 -11.60
C ALA A 228 -11.26 21.96 -11.05
N GLU A 229 -10.62 20.84 -11.39
CA GLU A 229 -9.24 20.55 -11.01
C GLU A 229 -8.21 21.12 -12.00
N GLY A 230 -8.63 21.67 -13.15
CA GLY A 230 -7.72 22.12 -14.21
C GLY A 230 -6.99 20.95 -14.90
N VAL A 231 -7.65 19.79 -15.02
CA VAL A 231 -7.14 18.65 -15.79
C VAL A 231 -7.66 18.73 -17.21
N GLU A 232 -6.74 18.92 -18.17
CA GLU A 232 -7.05 18.97 -19.59
C GLU A 232 -7.57 17.62 -20.12
N PRO A 233 -8.43 17.57 -21.16
CA PRO A 233 -8.92 16.32 -21.73
C PRO A 233 -7.80 15.36 -22.19
N TRP A 234 -6.69 15.90 -22.73
CA TRP A 234 -5.51 15.10 -23.09
C TRP A 234 -4.79 14.49 -21.86
N HIS A 235 -5.10 14.94 -20.65
CA HIS A 235 -4.63 14.36 -19.38
C HIS A 235 -5.70 13.49 -18.69
N CYS A 236 -6.74 13.07 -19.43
CA CYS A 236 -7.83 12.26 -18.90
C CYS A 236 -7.92 10.91 -19.61
N ALA A 237 -8.34 9.87 -18.87
CA ALA A 237 -8.62 8.54 -19.38
C ALA A 237 -9.88 7.91 -18.78
N TYR A 238 -10.43 6.89 -19.43
CA TYR A 238 -11.51 6.06 -18.91
C TYR A 238 -11.37 4.58 -19.36
N ASP A 239 -11.99 3.64 -18.65
CA ASP A 239 -12.06 2.24 -19.13
C ASP A 239 -13.04 2.12 -20.31
N LYS A 240 -12.51 1.68 -21.45
CA LYS A 240 -13.25 1.45 -22.70
C LYS A 240 -13.79 0.02 -22.81
N SER A 241 -13.55 -0.84 -21.82
CA SER A 241 -13.94 -2.26 -21.90
C SER A 241 -15.45 -2.49 -21.84
N GLY A 242 -15.90 -3.56 -22.51
CA GLY A 242 -17.32 -3.93 -22.54
C GLY A 242 -18.19 -2.80 -23.11
N ALA A 243 -19.05 -2.23 -22.27
CA ALA A 243 -19.93 -1.11 -22.63
C ALA A 243 -19.19 0.26 -22.72
N GLY A 244 -17.87 0.28 -22.55
CA GLY A 244 -17.05 1.49 -22.65
C GLY A 244 -16.92 2.07 -24.07
N GLY A 245 -17.23 1.31 -25.13
CA GLY A 245 -17.30 1.83 -26.50
C GLY A 245 -18.39 2.91 -26.65
N PRO A 246 -19.67 2.57 -26.45
CA PRO A 246 -20.76 3.55 -26.44
C PRO A 246 -20.58 4.68 -25.43
N PHE A 247 -19.97 4.40 -24.27
CA PHE A 247 -19.60 5.44 -23.32
C PHE A 247 -18.61 6.45 -23.92
N GLY A 248 -17.59 5.95 -24.62
CA GLY A 248 -16.59 6.75 -25.31
C GLY A 248 -17.14 7.65 -26.42
N ASP A 249 -18.20 7.21 -27.12
CA ASP A 249 -18.90 8.05 -28.09
C ASP A 249 -19.51 9.28 -27.39
N VAL A 250 -20.15 9.08 -26.22
CA VAL A 250 -20.72 10.18 -25.42
C VAL A 250 -19.64 11.08 -24.83
N VAL A 251 -18.51 10.53 -24.36
CA VAL A 251 -17.35 11.34 -23.93
C VAL A 251 -16.86 12.23 -25.06
N SER A 252 -16.72 11.67 -26.26
CA SER A 252 -16.23 12.41 -27.43
C SER A 252 -17.19 13.51 -27.88
N MET A 253 -18.51 13.23 -27.85
CA MET A 253 -19.54 14.18 -28.26
C MET A 253 -19.78 15.30 -27.24
N ASN A 254 -19.77 14.98 -25.94
CA ASN A 254 -20.22 15.89 -24.88
C ASN A 254 -19.07 16.57 -24.13
N TRP A 255 -17.84 16.09 -24.31
CA TRP A 255 -16.65 16.68 -23.68
C TRP A 255 -15.50 16.87 -24.65
N SER A 256 -14.80 15.80 -25.05
CA SER A 256 -13.67 15.89 -25.99
C SER A 256 -13.25 14.50 -26.49
N PRO A 257 -12.91 14.36 -27.79
CA PRO A 257 -12.32 13.12 -28.32
C PRO A 257 -10.87 12.90 -27.82
N GLU A 258 -10.26 13.87 -27.17
CA GLU A 258 -8.90 13.76 -26.63
C GLU A 258 -8.85 12.97 -25.32
N VAL A 259 -9.97 12.61 -24.70
CA VAL A 259 -9.98 11.75 -23.52
C VAL A 259 -9.63 10.31 -23.92
N LEU A 260 -8.61 9.72 -23.28
CA LEU A 260 -8.11 8.38 -23.66
C LEU A 260 -9.08 7.27 -23.24
N GLY A 261 -9.55 6.47 -24.20
CA GLY A 261 -10.20 5.20 -23.88
C GLY A 261 -9.16 4.09 -23.69
N VAL A 262 -8.95 3.65 -22.44
CA VAL A 262 -8.02 2.55 -22.11
C VAL A 262 -8.75 1.22 -22.19
N GLN A 263 -8.21 0.27 -22.94
CA GLN A 263 -8.79 -1.05 -23.11
C GLN A 263 -8.21 -2.03 -22.07
N PHE A 264 -9.04 -2.50 -21.12
CA PHE A 264 -8.71 -3.56 -20.15
C PHE A 264 -8.93 -4.97 -20.73
N GLY A 265 -9.96 -5.14 -21.56
CA GLY A 265 -10.26 -6.43 -22.20
C GLY A 265 -9.30 -6.81 -23.33
N GLY A 266 -9.17 -8.10 -23.62
CA GLY A 266 -8.42 -8.61 -24.78
C GLY A 266 -7.05 -9.18 -24.46
N LYS A 267 -6.26 -9.45 -25.52
CA LYS A 267 -4.91 -10.03 -25.41
C LYS A 267 -3.97 -8.99 -24.79
N ALA A 268 -3.03 -9.44 -23.95
CA ALA A 268 -1.88 -8.63 -23.56
C ALA A 268 -1.12 -8.15 -24.81
N SER A 269 -0.50 -6.98 -24.69
CA SER A 269 0.20 -6.34 -25.80
C SER A 269 1.43 -7.13 -26.24
N ASP A 270 1.93 -6.84 -27.44
CA ASP A 270 3.23 -7.33 -27.91
C ASP A 270 4.34 -6.28 -27.65
N LEU A 271 4.16 -5.44 -26.62
CA LEU A 271 5.21 -4.55 -26.10
C LEU A 271 6.04 -5.30 -25.06
N ALA A 272 7.27 -4.83 -24.81
CA ALA A 272 8.06 -5.32 -23.69
C ALA A 272 7.36 -5.06 -22.35
N VAL A 273 7.50 -5.99 -21.40
CA VAL A 273 7.00 -5.83 -20.03
C VAL A 273 7.57 -4.54 -19.43
N SER A 274 8.87 -4.33 -19.61
CA SER A 274 9.53 -3.09 -19.21
C SER A 274 10.88 -2.84 -19.89
N ILE A 275 11.55 -1.76 -19.47
CA ILE A 275 12.95 -1.48 -19.86
C ILE A 275 13.89 -2.55 -19.29
N SER A 276 13.58 -3.10 -18.11
CA SER A 276 14.40 -4.11 -17.43
C SER A 276 14.04 -5.55 -17.83
N ASP A 277 12.80 -5.81 -18.21
CA ASP A 277 12.31 -7.09 -18.74
C ASP A 277 11.80 -6.90 -20.18
N THR A 278 12.67 -7.25 -21.14
CA THR A 278 12.36 -7.11 -22.58
C THR A 278 11.45 -8.21 -23.12
N THR A 279 10.98 -9.14 -22.27
CA THR A 279 10.01 -10.18 -22.66
C THR A 279 8.73 -9.51 -23.14
N LEU A 280 8.08 -10.09 -24.14
CA LEU A 280 6.80 -9.56 -24.62
C LEU A 280 5.72 -9.74 -23.54
N SER A 281 4.91 -8.72 -23.31
CA SER A 281 3.76 -8.76 -22.39
C SER A 281 2.82 -9.93 -22.72
N SER A 282 2.66 -10.27 -24.01
CA SER A 282 1.85 -11.41 -24.46
C SER A 282 2.41 -12.78 -24.10
N GLU A 283 3.71 -12.89 -23.87
CA GLU A 283 4.40 -14.09 -23.40
C GLU A 283 4.43 -14.20 -21.88
N ARG A 284 4.23 -13.07 -21.17
CA ARG A 284 4.24 -12.99 -19.70
C ARG A 284 2.84 -12.99 -19.08
N TYR A 285 1.86 -12.41 -19.75
CA TYR A 285 0.51 -12.18 -19.23
C TYR A 285 -0.55 -12.86 -20.10
N THR A 286 -1.60 -13.37 -19.49
CA THR A 286 -2.68 -14.06 -20.23
C THR A 286 -3.58 -13.10 -20.98
N ASN A 287 -3.77 -11.89 -20.47
CA ASN A 287 -4.70 -10.89 -20.98
C ASN A 287 -4.24 -9.47 -20.60
N ARG A 288 -4.90 -8.47 -21.20
CA ARG A 288 -4.56 -7.06 -21.04
C ARG A 288 -4.75 -6.55 -19.61
N VAL A 289 -5.78 -7.00 -18.88
CA VAL A 289 -5.94 -6.69 -17.45
C VAL A 289 -4.71 -7.11 -16.65
N SER A 290 -4.20 -8.32 -16.91
CA SER A 290 -3.03 -8.84 -16.20
C SER A 290 -1.80 -7.99 -16.49
N GLU A 291 -1.59 -7.58 -17.75
CA GLU A 291 -0.50 -6.67 -18.11
C GLU A 291 -0.59 -5.33 -17.38
N LEU A 292 -1.76 -4.68 -17.38
CA LEU A 292 -1.97 -3.39 -16.72
C LEU A 292 -1.69 -3.49 -15.22
N TRP A 293 -2.27 -4.52 -14.59
CA TRP A 293 -2.11 -4.76 -13.15
C TRP A 293 -0.67 -5.14 -12.77
N PHE A 294 0.10 -5.84 -13.60
CA PHE A 294 1.51 -6.09 -13.26
C PHE A 294 2.42 -4.92 -13.64
N GLY A 295 1.99 -4.04 -14.55
CA GLY A 295 2.74 -2.85 -14.96
C GLY A 295 3.05 -1.88 -13.82
N ALA A 296 2.22 -1.81 -12.77
CA ALA A 296 2.51 -0.98 -11.62
C ALA A 296 3.58 -1.58 -10.68
N LYS A 297 3.80 -2.90 -10.71
CA LYS A 297 4.71 -3.57 -9.78
C LYS A 297 6.14 -3.08 -9.91
N GLU A 298 6.62 -2.91 -11.13
CA GLU A 298 7.93 -2.33 -11.35
C GLU A 298 7.98 -0.88 -10.89
N LEU A 299 6.96 -0.07 -11.20
CA LEU A 299 6.92 1.34 -10.81
C LEU A 299 6.92 1.54 -9.28
N ILE A 300 6.29 0.63 -8.53
CA ILE A 300 6.43 0.59 -7.05
C ILE A 300 7.88 0.28 -6.68
N ARG A 301 8.46 -0.80 -7.22
CA ARG A 301 9.82 -1.22 -6.88
C ARG A 301 10.89 -0.18 -7.22
N THR A 302 10.67 0.63 -8.24
CA THR A 302 11.58 1.70 -8.66
C THR A 302 11.32 3.04 -7.96
N GLY A 303 10.33 3.10 -7.06
CA GLY A 303 9.98 4.32 -6.31
C GLY A 303 9.24 5.37 -7.14
N GLN A 304 8.71 5.00 -8.31
CA GLN A 304 8.05 5.88 -9.27
C GLN A 304 6.55 6.07 -9.00
N LEU A 305 5.94 5.27 -8.12
CA LEU A 305 4.58 5.50 -7.63
C LEU A 305 4.59 6.09 -6.22
N LYS A 306 3.71 7.07 -6.00
CA LYS A 306 3.48 7.76 -4.73
C LYS A 306 1.98 7.94 -4.48
N GLY A 307 1.60 8.28 -3.26
CA GLY A 307 0.22 8.54 -2.87
C GLY A 307 -0.70 7.31 -2.88
N VAL A 308 -0.14 6.10 -2.79
CA VAL A 308 -0.92 4.87 -2.61
C VAL A 308 -1.51 4.87 -1.20
N ASP A 309 -2.64 5.53 -1.05
CA ASP A 309 -3.33 5.61 0.23
C ASP A 309 -3.92 4.25 0.65
N ARG A 310 -4.50 4.23 1.85
CA ARG A 310 -4.98 3.01 2.48
C ARG A 310 -6.08 2.29 1.71
N GLU A 311 -7.05 3.04 1.17
CA GLU A 311 -8.19 2.43 0.47
C GLU A 311 -7.73 1.78 -0.84
N LEU A 312 -6.84 2.46 -1.56
CA LEU A 312 -6.24 1.92 -2.78
C LEU A 312 -5.31 0.73 -2.47
N ALA A 313 -4.45 0.84 -1.46
CA ALA A 313 -3.57 -0.24 -1.03
C ALA A 313 -4.37 -1.50 -0.68
N ARG A 314 -5.50 -1.35 0.02
CA ARG A 314 -6.38 -2.47 0.38
C ARG A 314 -6.91 -3.19 -0.85
N GLU A 315 -7.38 -2.47 -1.86
CA GLU A 315 -7.88 -3.07 -3.10
C GLU A 315 -6.77 -3.70 -3.94
N MET A 316 -5.62 -3.02 -4.05
CA MET A 316 -4.45 -3.54 -4.74
C MET A 316 -3.95 -4.85 -4.10
N CYS A 317 -3.81 -4.88 -2.77
CA CYS A 317 -3.32 -6.05 -2.04
C CYS A 317 -4.36 -7.17 -1.92
N ALA A 318 -5.65 -6.88 -2.07
CA ALA A 318 -6.68 -7.92 -2.01
C ALA A 318 -6.79 -8.72 -3.30
N ARG A 319 -6.30 -8.21 -4.44
CA ARG A 319 -6.41 -8.87 -5.74
C ARG A 319 -5.39 -10.00 -5.89
N LYS A 320 -5.89 -11.20 -6.21
CA LYS A 320 -5.05 -12.38 -6.43
C LYS A 320 -4.61 -12.52 -7.88
N TYR A 321 -3.58 -13.32 -8.10
CA TYR A 321 -3.20 -13.83 -9.42
C TYR A 321 -2.97 -15.34 -9.34
N SER A 322 -3.03 -15.99 -10.49
CA SER A 322 -2.66 -17.37 -10.68
C SER A 322 -1.70 -17.48 -11.85
N THR A 323 -1.14 -18.67 -12.06
CA THR A 323 -0.33 -18.95 -13.24
C THR A 323 -1.05 -19.93 -14.15
N LYS A 324 -1.13 -19.61 -15.45
CA LYS A 324 -1.63 -20.51 -16.48
C LYS A 324 -0.47 -21.11 -17.24
N LYS A 325 -0.43 -22.44 -17.28
CA LYS A 325 0.57 -23.21 -18.01
C LYS A 325 0.09 -23.45 -19.45
N GLY A 326 0.81 -22.89 -20.42
CA GLY A 326 0.66 -23.15 -21.85
C GLY A 326 2.00 -23.48 -22.50
N SER A 327 2.29 -22.89 -23.66
CA SER A 327 3.64 -22.90 -24.26
C SER A 327 4.68 -22.17 -23.38
N SER A 328 4.23 -21.14 -22.65
CA SER A 328 4.97 -20.48 -21.57
C SER A 328 4.09 -20.40 -20.30
N ILE A 329 4.72 -20.15 -19.15
CA ILE A 329 4.01 -19.86 -17.89
C ILE A 329 3.62 -18.38 -17.93
N ARG A 330 2.31 -18.11 -17.96
CA ARG A 330 1.76 -16.75 -17.98
C ARG A 330 1.02 -16.42 -16.70
N MET A 331 1.15 -15.20 -16.23
CA MET A 331 0.45 -14.69 -15.05
C MET A 331 -0.96 -14.24 -15.45
N GLU A 332 -1.93 -14.61 -14.65
CA GLU A 332 -3.33 -14.24 -14.82
C GLU A 332 -3.87 -13.63 -13.54
N VAL A 333 -4.32 -12.38 -13.64
CA VAL A 333 -4.99 -11.69 -12.54
C VAL A 333 -6.40 -12.25 -12.37
N GLU A 334 -6.81 -12.43 -11.11
CA GLU A 334 -8.18 -12.79 -10.72
C GLU A 334 -9.19 -11.87 -11.43
N SER A 335 -10.39 -12.37 -11.76
CA SER A 335 -11.40 -11.55 -12.43
C SER A 335 -12.17 -10.63 -11.46
N LYS A 336 -12.81 -9.57 -11.96
CA LYS A 336 -13.58 -8.61 -11.12
C LYS A 336 -14.67 -9.35 -10.35
N THR A 337 -15.36 -10.25 -11.04
CA THR A 337 -16.42 -11.11 -10.51
C THR A 337 -15.91 -12.07 -9.43
N ASP A 338 -14.76 -12.70 -9.63
CA ASP A 338 -14.21 -13.69 -8.68
C ASP A 338 -13.79 -13.02 -7.37
N MET A 339 -13.09 -11.89 -7.47
CA MET A 339 -12.72 -11.12 -6.27
C MET A 339 -13.95 -10.61 -5.54
N LYS A 340 -14.98 -10.12 -6.25
CA LYS A 340 -16.22 -9.66 -5.63
C LYS A 340 -16.91 -10.80 -4.89
N SER A 341 -16.92 -11.99 -5.48
CA SER A 341 -17.47 -13.20 -4.83
C SER A 341 -16.68 -13.60 -3.59
N ARG A 342 -15.35 -13.43 -3.58
CA ARG A 342 -14.46 -13.80 -2.47
C ARG A 342 -14.41 -12.77 -1.34
N THR A 343 -14.40 -11.48 -1.67
CA THR A 343 -14.14 -10.37 -0.73
C THR A 343 -15.37 -9.50 -0.45
N GLY A 344 -16.45 -9.68 -1.21
CA GLY A 344 -17.65 -8.85 -1.15
C GLY A 344 -17.52 -7.50 -1.87
N GLN A 345 -16.34 -7.15 -2.40
CA GLN A 345 -16.08 -5.87 -3.05
C GLN A 345 -15.28 -6.05 -4.36
N SER A 346 -15.49 -5.13 -5.30
CA SER A 346 -14.72 -5.03 -6.53
C SER A 346 -13.56 -4.03 -6.39
N PRO A 347 -12.45 -4.19 -7.13
CA PRO A 347 -11.27 -3.35 -7.01
C PRO A 347 -11.41 -2.05 -7.83
N ASP A 348 -12.56 -1.37 -7.77
CA ASP A 348 -12.86 -0.21 -8.62
C ASP A 348 -11.85 0.94 -8.47
N LEU A 349 -11.34 1.18 -7.25
CA LEU A 349 -10.33 2.23 -7.01
C LEU A 349 -8.99 1.82 -7.61
N ALA A 350 -8.64 0.54 -7.48
CA ALA A 350 -7.40 0.01 -8.05
C ALA A 350 -7.47 -0.03 -9.58
N ASP A 351 -8.60 -0.40 -10.18
CA ASP A 351 -8.79 -0.37 -11.64
C ASP A 351 -8.66 1.08 -12.15
N ALA A 352 -9.28 2.07 -11.49
CA ALA A 352 -9.08 3.49 -11.84
C ALA A 352 -7.60 3.94 -11.73
N ALA A 353 -6.87 3.49 -10.71
CA ALA A 353 -5.44 3.75 -10.59
C ALA A 353 -4.62 3.11 -11.72
N MET A 354 -4.96 1.88 -12.13
CA MET A 354 -4.31 1.21 -13.27
C MET A 354 -4.59 1.93 -14.60
N ILE A 355 -5.80 2.47 -14.80
CA ILE A 355 -6.12 3.33 -15.96
C ILE A 355 -5.24 4.58 -15.95
N LEU A 356 -5.06 5.21 -14.78
CA LEU A 356 -4.24 6.42 -14.66
C LEU A 356 -2.76 6.16 -14.95
N ILE A 357 -2.24 5.02 -14.49
CA ILE A 357 -0.89 4.57 -14.84
C ILE A 357 -0.78 4.41 -16.35
N GLU A 358 -1.74 3.74 -16.99
CA GLU A 358 -1.70 3.48 -18.43
C GLU A 358 -1.81 4.77 -19.25
N LEU A 359 -2.61 5.74 -18.81
CA LEU A 359 -2.61 7.08 -19.39
C LEU A 359 -1.20 7.69 -19.38
N CYS A 360 -0.53 7.64 -18.22
CA CYS A 360 0.82 8.17 -18.08
C CYS A 360 1.82 7.42 -18.97
N ARG A 361 1.68 6.09 -19.09
CA ARG A 361 2.52 5.27 -19.98
C ARG A 361 2.36 5.68 -21.44
N GLN A 362 1.11 5.77 -21.92
CA GLN A 362 0.84 6.04 -23.34
C GLN A 362 1.11 7.49 -23.75
N ARG A 363 0.83 8.46 -22.88
CA ARG A 363 0.87 9.89 -23.23
C ARG A 363 2.13 10.60 -22.79
N PHE A 364 2.73 10.16 -21.68
CA PHE A 364 3.90 10.81 -21.10
C PHE A 364 5.16 9.95 -21.15
N GLY A 365 5.10 8.76 -21.76
CA GLY A 365 6.24 7.85 -21.85
C GLY A 365 6.64 7.28 -20.50
N PHE A 366 5.71 7.19 -19.54
CA PHE A 366 5.99 6.62 -18.23
C PHE A 366 6.35 5.13 -18.35
N GLY A 367 7.43 4.71 -17.72
CA GLY A 367 7.91 3.34 -17.76
C GLY A 367 8.88 3.07 -16.62
N GLY A 368 9.03 1.80 -16.25
CA GLY A 368 9.96 1.39 -15.20
C GLY A 368 11.39 1.65 -15.62
N MET A 369 12.16 2.30 -14.74
CA MET A 369 13.57 2.60 -15.00
C MET A 369 14.49 1.51 -14.42
N THR A 370 15.66 1.32 -15.03
CA THR A 370 16.73 0.52 -14.42
C THR A 370 17.26 1.27 -13.20
N VAL A 371 16.87 0.86 -12.00
CA VAL A 371 17.44 1.38 -10.76
C VAL A 371 18.90 0.92 -10.71
N THR A 372 19.82 1.82 -11.05
CA THR A 372 21.20 1.66 -10.60
C THR A 372 21.16 1.88 -9.10
N MET A 373 21.04 0.79 -8.33
CA MET A 373 21.18 0.89 -6.88
C MET A 373 22.58 1.46 -6.61
N LYS A 374 22.67 2.78 -6.41
CA LYS A 374 23.72 3.34 -5.58
C LYS A 374 23.43 2.82 -4.19
N ARG A 375 23.88 1.59 -3.93
CA ARG A 375 24.07 1.08 -2.58
C ARG A 375 24.82 2.19 -1.88
N GLN A 376 24.16 2.89 -0.96
CA GLN A 376 24.84 3.86 -0.13
C GLN A 376 25.91 3.08 0.64
N GLU A 377 27.14 3.07 0.13
CA GLU A 377 28.34 2.75 0.91
C GLU A 377 28.57 3.88 1.91
N THR A 378 27.61 4.12 2.79
CA THR A 378 27.66 5.23 3.74
C THR A 378 27.37 4.74 5.16
N SER A 379 28.16 3.78 5.64
CA SER A 379 28.22 3.54 7.10
C SER A 379 29.44 2.78 7.63
N VAL A 380 30.40 2.34 6.80
CA VAL A 380 31.61 1.65 7.30
C VAL A 380 32.88 2.50 7.22
N GLN A 381 33.04 3.37 6.22
CA GLN A 381 34.26 4.20 6.09
C GLN A 381 34.28 5.44 6.98
N VAL A 382 33.12 6.00 7.36
CA VAL A 382 33.06 7.17 8.27
C VAL A 382 33.43 6.77 9.70
N LYS A 383 33.06 5.57 10.18
CA LYS A 383 33.47 5.09 11.50
C LYS A 383 34.97 4.83 11.62
N ARG A 384 35.66 4.42 10.54
CA ARG A 384 37.13 4.26 10.53
C ARG A 384 37.88 5.60 10.57
N LYS A 385 37.41 6.64 9.86
CA LYS A 385 38.04 7.97 9.92
C LYS A 385 37.82 8.69 11.26
N VAL A 386 36.64 8.53 11.89
CA VAL A 386 36.35 9.14 13.20
C VAL A 386 37.13 8.44 14.34
N ALA A 387 37.33 7.12 14.27
CA ALA A 387 38.15 6.39 15.24
C ALA A 387 39.66 6.75 15.13
N PHE A 388 40.21 6.86 13.92
CA PHE A 388 41.62 7.25 13.72
C PHE A 388 41.90 8.74 14.01
N GLY A 389 40.92 9.62 13.82
CA GLY A 389 41.06 11.06 14.15
C GLY A 389 41.04 11.36 15.65
N ARG A 390 40.35 10.53 16.46
CA ARG A 390 40.32 10.68 17.93
C ARG A 390 41.57 10.14 18.63
N LEU A 391 42.27 9.16 18.04
CA LEU A 391 43.51 8.61 18.60
C LEU A 391 44.75 9.52 18.41
N LYS A 392 44.74 10.43 17.42
CA LYS A 392 45.86 11.38 17.21
C LYS A 392 45.75 12.68 18.01
N LYS A 393 44.58 13.04 18.55
CA LYS A 393 44.40 14.25 19.38
C LYS A 393 44.58 14.03 20.89
N ALA A 394 44.84 12.79 21.33
CA ALA A 394 45.09 12.47 22.74
C ALA A 394 46.58 12.45 23.13
N ASN A 395 47.51 12.69 22.20
CA ASN A 395 48.96 12.49 22.46
C ASN A 395 49.87 13.66 22.03
N SER A 396 49.36 14.89 21.97
CA SER A 396 50.21 16.06 21.79
C SER A 396 49.77 17.23 22.67
N GLY A 397 50.55 17.50 23.71
CA GLY A 397 50.58 18.82 24.35
C GLY A 397 50.10 18.84 25.80
N LYS A 398 50.99 18.47 26.72
CA LYS A 398 51.24 19.23 27.96
C LYS A 398 52.60 18.82 28.52
N SER A 399 53.60 19.66 28.23
CA SER A 399 54.87 19.64 28.94
C SER A 399 54.63 20.16 30.36
N LEU A 400 54.89 19.34 31.37
CA LEU A 400 55.09 19.81 32.74
C LEU A 400 56.58 19.72 33.03
N ARG A 401 57.18 20.90 33.19
CA ARG A 401 58.57 21.11 33.60
C ARG A 401 58.76 20.60 35.03
N PHE A 402 59.80 19.81 35.25
CA PHE A 402 60.44 19.68 36.56
C PHE A 402 61.87 20.17 36.44
N SER A 403 62.16 21.31 37.07
CA SER A 403 63.51 21.82 37.32
C SER A 403 64.07 21.14 38.57
N LYS A 404 65.20 20.45 38.43
CA LYS A 404 66.11 20.13 39.54
C LYS A 404 67.12 21.27 39.68
N PHE A 405 67.20 21.89 40.85
CA PHE A 405 68.46 22.36 41.42
C PHE A 405 68.37 22.28 42.94
N SER A 406 69.32 21.54 43.53
CA SER A 406 69.68 21.59 44.94
C SER A 406 70.37 22.92 45.25
N ILE A 407 69.96 23.63 46.28
CA ILE A 407 70.48 23.65 47.66
C ILE A 407 69.36 24.25 48.52
#